data_AF-A0A2W2EDP2-F1
#
_entry.id   AF-A0A2W2EDP2-F1
#
_cell.length_a   1.000
_cell.length_b   1.000
_cell.length_c   1.000
_cell.angle_alpha   90.00
_cell.angle_beta   90.00
_cell.angle_gamma   90.00
#
_symmetry.space_group_name_H-M   'P 1'
#
loop_
_entity.id
_entity.type
_entity.pdbx_description
1 polymer ?
#
loop_
_entity_poly.entity_id
_entity_poly.type
_entity_poly.pdbx_seq_one_letter_code
_entity_poly.pdbx_strand_id
1 'polypeptide(L)'
;MANELSAKAAELGAAIVEHARVLEESPDDYPRVAQALNRLRSAALEYAERCADSTGWGNPFSDLEEDREEEAETAIPDGATVDVEAHYRIRVNDVAALTRLLGETAAEDVLGAPSDVVAQLFIRDGWDPAQYGGHLLTLVDQSWSCGPADADT
;
A
#
# COMPACT_ATOMS: atom_id res chain seq x y z
N MET A 1 -29.88 5.66 -24.50
CA MET A 1 -29.50 5.23 -23.14
C MET A 1 -29.29 3.72 -23.02
N ALA A 2 -30.11 2.85 -23.61
CA ALA A 2 -29.90 1.38 -23.58
C ALA A 2 -28.64 0.83 -24.32
N ASN A 3 -27.70 1.68 -24.75
CA ASN A 3 -26.53 1.28 -25.56
C ASN A 3 -25.22 1.35 -24.76
N GLU A 4 -25.13 2.23 -23.77
CA GLU A 4 -23.89 2.46 -23.01
C GLU A 4 -23.66 1.39 -21.96
N LEU A 5 -24.71 0.97 -21.26
CA LEU A 5 -24.62 -0.12 -20.28
C LEU A 5 -24.20 -1.45 -20.93
N SER A 6 -24.79 -1.77 -22.09
CA SER A 6 -24.41 -2.97 -22.86
C SER A 6 -22.98 -2.90 -23.39
N ALA A 7 -22.51 -1.71 -23.77
CA ALA A 7 -21.10 -1.52 -24.16
C ALA A 7 -20.17 -1.76 -22.96
N LYS A 8 -20.47 -1.20 -21.79
CA LYS A 8 -19.69 -1.43 -20.56
C LYS A 8 -19.71 -2.89 -20.10
N ALA A 9 -20.84 -3.59 -20.25
CA ALA A 9 -20.89 -5.02 -19.98
C ALA A 9 -19.95 -5.82 -20.90
N ALA A 10 -19.89 -5.45 -22.19
CA ALA A 10 -19.00 -6.10 -23.15
C ALA A 10 -17.53 -5.81 -22.86
N GLU A 11 -17.19 -4.57 -22.47
CA GLU A 11 -15.84 -4.17 -22.06
C GLU A 11 -15.37 -4.94 -20.82
N LEU A 12 -16.23 -5.06 -19.80
CA LEU A 12 -15.96 -5.89 -18.62
C LEU A 12 -15.73 -7.36 -19.01
N GLY A 13 -16.59 -7.92 -19.85
CA GLY A 13 -16.44 -9.29 -20.35
C GLY A 13 -15.12 -9.52 -21.07
N ALA A 14 -14.69 -8.59 -21.92
CA ALA A 14 -13.40 -8.65 -22.61
C ALA A 14 -12.22 -8.58 -21.63
N ALA A 15 -12.31 -7.75 -20.59
CA ALA A 15 -11.26 -7.63 -19.59
C ALA A 15 -11.11 -8.90 -18.72
N ILE A 16 -12.22 -9.57 -18.38
CA ILE A 16 -12.22 -10.87 -17.69
C ILE A 16 -11.48 -11.92 -18.53
N VAL A 17 -11.82 -12.01 -19.82
CA VAL A 17 -11.20 -12.96 -20.75
C VAL A 17 -9.71 -12.71 -20.90
N GLU A 18 -9.30 -11.44 -21.02
CA GLU A 18 -7.89 -11.10 -21.16
C GLU A 18 -7.08 -11.42 -19.90
N HIS A 19 -7.63 -11.14 -18.70
CA HIS A 19 -6.97 -11.49 -17.45
C HIS A 19 -6.79 -13.01 -17.29
N ALA A 20 -7.83 -13.80 -17.60
CA ALA A 20 -7.74 -15.26 -17.59
C ALA A 20 -6.67 -15.76 -18.56
N ARG A 21 -6.66 -15.23 -19.80
CA ARG A 21 -5.67 -15.58 -20.83
C ARG A 21 -4.24 -15.27 -20.39
N VAL A 22 -4.01 -14.09 -19.78
CA VAL A 22 -2.67 -13.71 -19.30
C VAL A 22 -2.19 -14.62 -18.17
N LEU A 23 -3.08 -14.99 -17.24
CA LEU A 23 -2.75 -15.94 -16.17
C LEU A 23 -2.43 -17.35 -16.71
N GLU A 24 -3.13 -17.80 -17.74
CA GLU A 24 -2.86 -19.10 -18.37
C GLU A 24 -1.57 -19.12 -19.18
N GLU A 25 -1.29 -18.06 -19.94
CA GLU A 25 -0.13 -17.99 -20.83
C GLU A 25 1.18 -17.68 -20.08
N SER A 26 1.12 -16.84 -19.04
CA SER A 26 2.33 -16.26 -18.42
C SER A 26 2.07 -15.89 -16.95
N PRO A 27 1.79 -16.86 -16.06
CA PRO A 27 1.47 -16.59 -14.67
C PRO A 27 2.62 -15.91 -13.90
N ASP A 28 3.87 -16.15 -14.30
CA ASP A 28 5.06 -15.60 -13.65
C ASP A 28 5.47 -14.21 -14.18
N ASP A 29 4.79 -13.71 -15.21
CA ASP A 29 4.99 -12.35 -15.73
C ASP A 29 4.14 -11.36 -14.91
N TYR A 30 4.58 -11.10 -13.67
CA TYR A 30 3.87 -10.26 -12.72
C TYR A 30 3.49 -8.88 -13.26
N PRO A 31 4.36 -8.15 -14.02
CA PRO A 31 3.96 -6.89 -14.65
C PRO A 31 2.77 -7.04 -15.60
N ARG A 32 2.75 -8.09 -16.43
CA ARG A 32 1.68 -8.33 -17.40
C ARG A 32 0.38 -8.76 -16.72
N VAL A 33 0.47 -9.60 -15.69
CA VAL A 33 -0.67 -9.99 -14.85
C VAL A 33 -1.27 -8.77 -14.14
N ALA A 34 -0.44 -7.94 -13.51
CA ALA A 34 -0.88 -6.73 -12.83
C ALA A 34 -1.55 -5.74 -13.80
N GLN A 35 -1.02 -5.59 -15.02
CA GLN A 35 -1.64 -4.74 -16.04
C GLN A 35 -3.02 -5.26 -16.47
N ALA A 36 -3.16 -6.58 -16.64
CA ALA A 36 -4.45 -7.19 -17.00
C ALA A 36 -5.47 -7.06 -15.86
N LEU A 37 -5.04 -7.24 -14.61
CA LEU A 37 -5.88 -7.07 -13.42
C LEU A 37 -6.36 -5.62 -13.25
N ASN A 38 -5.48 -4.64 -13.46
CA ASN A 38 -5.87 -3.23 -13.39
C ASN A 38 -6.92 -2.87 -14.45
N ARG A 39 -6.79 -3.39 -15.68
CA ARG A 39 -7.81 -3.20 -16.73
C ARG A 39 -9.15 -3.83 -16.36
N LEU A 40 -9.13 -5.03 -15.78
CA LEU A 40 -10.33 -5.69 -15.26
C LEU A 40 -11.01 -4.85 -14.18
N ARG A 41 -10.24 -4.33 -13.21
CA ARG A 41 -10.76 -3.46 -12.15
C ARG A 41 -11.40 -2.19 -12.71
N SER A 42 -10.73 -1.50 -13.64
CA SER A 42 -11.28 -0.29 -14.28
C SER A 42 -12.60 -0.59 -15.00
N ALA A 43 -12.65 -1.67 -15.79
CA ALA A 43 -13.87 -2.04 -16.51
C ALA A 43 -15.04 -2.41 -15.57
N ALA A 44 -14.74 -3.03 -14.42
CA ALA A 44 -15.75 -3.35 -13.42
C ALA A 44 -16.33 -2.09 -12.76
N LEU A 45 -15.48 -1.13 -12.39
CA LEU A 45 -15.91 0.14 -11.80
C LEU A 45 -16.77 0.95 -12.78
N GLU A 46 -16.33 1.06 -14.04
CA GLU A 46 -17.09 1.78 -15.07
C GLU A 46 -18.44 1.12 -15.38
N TYR A 47 -18.50 -0.22 -15.36
CA TYR A 47 -19.77 -0.94 -15.50
C TYR A 47 -20.69 -0.70 -14.30
N ALA A 48 -20.16 -0.74 -13.08
CA ALA A 48 -20.91 -0.48 -11.86
C ALA A 48 -21.49 0.94 -11.82
N GLU A 49 -20.68 1.95 -12.15
CA GLU A 49 -21.12 3.35 -12.27
C GLU A 49 -22.26 3.48 -13.28
N ARG A 50 -22.13 2.85 -14.45
CA ARG A 50 -23.20 2.87 -15.47
C ARG A 50 -24.44 2.09 -15.08
N CYS A 51 -24.30 1.00 -14.32
CA CYS A 51 -25.44 0.31 -13.71
C CYS A 51 -26.20 1.25 -12.78
N ALA A 52 -25.50 1.96 -11.90
CA ALA A 52 -26.09 2.91 -10.96
C ALA A 52 -26.81 4.04 -11.69
N ASP A 53 -26.14 4.68 -12.65
CA ASP A 53 -26.71 5.78 -13.46
C ASP A 53 -27.96 5.36 -14.24
N SER A 54 -27.96 4.14 -14.83
CA SER A 54 -28.99 3.72 -15.78
C SER A 54 -30.19 3.06 -15.14
N THR A 55 -29.99 2.39 -14.00
CA THR A 55 -31.02 1.53 -13.37
C THR A 55 -31.40 1.98 -11.96
N GLY A 56 -30.59 2.84 -11.34
CA GLY A 56 -30.72 3.21 -9.93
C GLY A 56 -30.37 2.08 -8.97
N TRP A 57 -29.79 0.98 -9.46
CA TRP A 57 -29.30 -0.12 -8.63
C TRP A 57 -27.97 0.27 -7.99
N GLY A 58 -27.72 -0.22 -6.77
CA GLY A 58 -26.39 -0.11 -6.16
C GLY A 58 -25.32 -0.79 -7.01
N ASN A 59 -24.05 -0.61 -6.62
CA ASN A 59 -22.93 -1.30 -7.26
C ASN A 59 -23.25 -2.81 -7.33
N PRO A 60 -23.38 -3.43 -8.51
CA PRO A 60 -23.72 -4.86 -8.61
C PRO A 60 -22.63 -5.79 -8.04
N PHE A 61 -21.48 -5.23 -7.68
CA PHE A 61 -20.38 -5.91 -7.00
C PHE A 61 -20.31 -5.60 -5.50
N SER A 62 -21.24 -4.80 -4.93
CA SER A 62 -21.27 -4.48 -3.48
C SER A 62 -21.38 -5.73 -2.63
N ASP A 63 -22.18 -6.71 -3.06
CA ASP A 63 -22.43 -7.93 -2.29
C ASP A 63 -21.21 -8.88 -2.33
N LEU A 64 -20.22 -8.63 -3.20
CA LEU A 64 -18.92 -9.31 -3.15
C LEU A 64 -18.01 -8.71 -2.07
N GLU A 65 -18.37 -7.56 -1.51
CA GLU A 65 -17.70 -6.93 -0.37
C GLU A 65 -18.31 -7.36 0.98
N GLU A 66 -19.53 -7.90 1.01
CA GLU A 66 -20.29 -8.19 2.25
C GLU A 66 -19.74 -9.33 3.14
N ASP A 67 -18.74 -10.10 2.68
CA ASP A 67 -17.95 -11.00 3.57
C ASP A 67 -16.76 -10.27 4.25
N ARG A 68 -16.67 -8.95 4.10
CA ARG A 68 -15.80 -8.07 4.89
C ARG A 68 -16.71 -7.12 5.66
N GLU A 69 -16.73 -7.31 6.97
CA GLU A 69 -17.51 -6.58 7.97
C GLU A 69 -17.64 -5.07 7.66
N GLU A 70 -18.88 -4.60 7.75
CA GLU A 70 -19.38 -3.22 7.68
C GLU A 70 -18.32 -2.13 7.98
N GLU A 71 -17.79 -1.50 6.94
CA GLU A 71 -17.20 -0.15 7.03
C GLU A 71 -18.11 0.83 6.30
N ALA A 72 -18.66 1.78 7.06
CA ALA A 72 -19.50 2.85 6.54
C ALA A 72 -18.79 3.61 5.40
N GLU A 73 -19.48 3.71 4.26
CA GLU A 73 -19.10 4.52 3.10
C GLU A 73 -18.70 5.93 3.53
N THR A 74 -17.39 6.16 3.54
CA THR A 74 -16.83 7.50 3.57
C THR A 74 -16.28 7.74 2.16
N ALA A 75 -16.90 8.68 1.43
CA ALA A 75 -16.51 9.04 0.09
C ALA A 75 -15.00 9.29 0.02
N ILE A 76 -14.27 8.45 -0.70
CA ILE A 76 -12.81 8.55 -0.84
C ILE A 76 -12.53 9.79 -1.72
N PRO A 77 -11.99 10.88 -1.17
CA PRO A 77 -11.55 12.02 -1.96
C PRO A 77 -10.31 11.59 -2.76
N ASP A 78 -10.17 12.11 -3.97
CA ASP A 78 -8.97 11.93 -4.78
C ASP A 78 -7.76 12.46 -3.99
N GLY A 79 -6.89 11.53 -3.55
CA GLY A 79 -5.77 11.82 -2.65
C GLY A 79 -6.01 11.58 -1.16
N ALA A 80 -6.60 10.44 -0.77
CA ALA A 80 -6.66 10.04 0.64
C ALA A 80 -5.24 9.82 1.20
N THR A 81 -4.77 10.74 2.03
CA THR A 81 -3.57 10.58 2.84
C THR A 81 -3.90 9.67 4.02
N VAL A 82 -3.04 8.69 4.26
CA VAL A 82 -3.14 7.75 5.38
C VAL A 82 -1.96 8.04 6.29
N ASP A 83 -2.23 8.28 7.56
CA ASP A 83 -1.18 8.43 8.56
C ASP A 83 -0.78 7.04 9.06
N VAL A 84 0.50 6.74 8.92
CA VAL A 84 1.11 5.50 9.42
C VAL A 84 2.10 5.89 10.50
N GLU A 85 1.76 5.55 11.74
CA GLU A 85 2.64 5.76 12.89
C GLU A 85 3.21 4.41 13.34
N ALA A 86 4.53 4.33 13.42
CA ALA A 86 5.24 3.11 13.81
C ALA A 86 6.13 3.37 15.02
N HIS A 87 5.92 2.60 16.08
CA HIS A 87 6.64 2.66 17.34
C HIS A 87 7.58 1.46 17.42
N TYR A 88 8.88 1.74 17.50
CA TYR A 88 9.90 0.71 17.59
C TYR A 88 10.62 0.81 18.93
N ARG A 89 10.66 -0.30 19.67
CA ARG A 89 11.58 -0.46 20.79
C ARG A 89 12.77 -1.27 20.30
N ILE A 90 13.92 -0.61 20.18
CA ILE A 90 15.16 -1.24 19.76
C ILE A 90 16.18 -1.28 20.89
N ARG A 91 17.00 -2.32 20.88
CA ARG A 91 18.22 -2.40 21.68
C ARG A 91 19.41 -2.24 20.75
N VAL A 92 20.26 -1.26 21.05
CA VAL A 92 21.55 -1.07 20.39
C VAL A 92 22.59 -1.92 21.09
N ASN A 93 23.13 -2.91 20.37
CA ASN A 93 24.10 -3.85 20.91
C ASN A 93 25.54 -3.39 20.65
N ASP A 94 25.80 -2.71 19.52
CA ASP A 94 27.11 -2.18 19.16
C ASP A 94 26.98 -0.81 18.46
N VAL A 95 27.07 0.26 19.25
CA VAL A 95 26.99 1.65 18.76
C VAL A 95 28.14 1.96 17.80
N ALA A 96 29.36 1.51 18.11
CA ALA A 96 30.54 1.84 17.33
C ALA A 96 30.51 1.18 15.95
N ALA A 97 29.95 -0.03 15.84
CA ALA A 97 29.71 -0.67 14.56
C ALA A 97 28.63 0.05 13.73
N LEU A 98 27.53 0.49 14.35
CA LEU A 98 26.50 1.27 13.67
C LEU A 98 27.03 2.63 13.19
N THR A 99 27.82 3.33 14.00
CA THR A 99 28.47 4.58 13.58
C THR A 99 29.38 4.36 12.37
N ARG A 100 30.11 3.24 12.31
CA ARG A 100 30.94 2.91 11.13
C ARG A 100 30.10 2.69 9.88
N LEU A 101 28.87 2.19 10.01
CA LEU A 101 27.96 2.04 8.86
C LEU A 101 27.57 3.40 8.27
N LEU A 102 27.49 4.46 9.07
CA LEU A 102 27.18 5.82 8.60
C LEU A 102 28.29 6.44 7.76
N GLY A 103 29.52 5.91 7.82
CA GLY A 103 30.65 6.38 7.00
C GLY A 103 30.99 7.86 7.23
N GLU A 104 31.51 8.52 6.19
CA GLU A 104 31.84 9.96 6.19
C GLU A 104 30.61 10.88 6.19
N THR A 105 29.40 10.31 6.06
CA THR A 105 28.13 11.05 6.00
C THR A 105 27.51 11.29 7.36
N ALA A 106 28.13 10.79 8.43
CA ALA A 106 27.74 11.16 9.78
C ALA A 106 27.86 12.68 9.91
N ALA A 107 26.73 13.37 10.12
CA ALA A 107 26.74 14.80 10.41
C ALA A 107 27.71 15.06 11.58
N GLU A 108 28.42 16.19 11.56
CA GLU A 108 29.34 16.60 12.64
C GLU A 108 28.63 16.66 14.02
N ASP A 109 27.30 16.64 14.02
CA ASP A 109 26.40 16.71 15.17
C ASP A 109 25.93 15.34 15.72
N VAL A 110 26.57 14.21 15.35
CA VAL A 110 26.32 12.95 16.09
C VAL A 110 26.87 13.12 17.52
N LEU A 111 26.02 13.48 18.47
CA LEU A 111 26.37 13.77 19.87
C LEU A 111 26.81 12.51 20.67
N GLY A 112 27.16 11.42 19.97
CA GLY A 112 27.66 10.18 20.54
C GLY A 112 26.61 9.34 21.25
N ALA A 113 25.35 9.78 21.29
CA ALA A 113 24.29 9.00 21.90
C ALA A 113 23.80 7.90 20.94
N PRO A 114 23.41 6.71 21.44
CA PRO A 114 22.84 5.64 20.61
C PRO A 114 21.60 6.08 19.82
N SER A 115 20.81 7.01 20.37
CA SER A 115 19.64 7.60 19.70
C SER A 115 20.00 8.34 18.42
N ASP A 116 21.11 9.06 18.40
CA ASP A 116 21.49 9.91 17.28
C ASP A 116 21.94 9.05 16.10
N VAL A 117 22.68 7.97 16.39
CA VAL A 117 23.12 6.99 15.38
C VAL A 117 21.90 6.33 14.74
N VAL A 118 20.90 5.96 15.53
CA VAL A 118 19.64 5.36 15.03
C VAL A 118 18.86 6.36 14.19
N ALA A 119 18.75 7.62 14.64
CA ALA A 119 18.06 8.67 13.88
C ALA A 119 18.74 8.95 12.54
N GLN A 120 20.08 8.96 12.50
CA GLN A 120 20.83 9.13 11.25
C GLN A 120 20.66 7.95 10.29
N LEU A 121 20.61 6.72 10.81
CA LEU A 121 20.28 5.54 10.00
C LEU A 121 18.87 5.67 9.41
N PHE A 122 17.88 6.02 10.23
CA PHE A 122 16.50 6.30 9.80
C PHE A 122 16.45 7.32 8.66
N ILE A 123 17.14 8.47 8.81
CA ILE A 123 17.18 9.54 7.79
C ILE A 123 17.83 9.04 6.48
N ARG A 124 18.87 8.21 6.58
CA ARG A 124 19.65 7.79 5.43
C ARG A 124 18.96 6.73 4.57
N ASP A 125 18.37 5.71 5.19
CA ASP A 125 17.88 4.52 4.47
C ASP A 125 16.37 4.25 4.63
N GLY A 126 15.62 5.18 5.25
CA GLY A 126 14.17 5.10 5.31
C GLY A 126 13.63 4.08 6.31
N TRP A 127 14.51 3.61 7.22
CA TRP A 127 14.22 2.70 8.33
C TRP A 127 13.80 1.28 7.97
N ASP A 128 14.76 0.36 8.10
CA ASP A 128 14.50 -1.06 8.20
C ASP A 128 15.43 -1.68 9.28
N PRO A 129 14.95 -1.92 10.51
CA PRO A 129 15.79 -2.44 11.59
C PRO A 129 16.25 -3.89 11.35
N ALA A 130 15.56 -4.66 10.50
CA ALA A 130 15.92 -6.06 10.24
C ALA A 130 17.22 -6.17 9.42
N GLN A 131 17.56 -5.16 8.63
CA GLN A 131 18.71 -5.18 7.72
C GLN A 131 20.07 -5.11 8.45
N TYR A 132 20.12 -4.57 9.67
CA TYR A 132 21.39 -4.38 10.41
C TYR A 132 21.84 -5.63 11.17
N GLY A 133 21.00 -6.66 11.25
CA GLY A 133 21.29 -7.91 11.92
C GLY A 133 21.33 -7.82 13.45
N GLY A 134 20.95 -8.94 14.09
CA GLY A 134 20.77 -9.03 15.55
C GLY A 134 21.97 -8.64 16.42
N HIS A 135 23.18 -8.67 15.85
CA HIS A 135 24.42 -8.31 16.54
C HIS A 135 24.65 -6.79 16.65
N LEU A 136 24.02 -5.99 15.78
CA LEU A 136 24.11 -4.52 15.82
C LEU A 136 22.89 -3.92 16.50
N LEU A 137 21.71 -4.37 16.07
CA LEU A 137 20.41 -3.93 16.56
C LEU A 137 19.53 -5.15 16.83
N THR A 138 18.79 -5.11 17.92
CA THR A 138 17.72 -6.07 18.18
C THR A 138 16.40 -5.32 18.31
N LEU A 139 15.43 -5.68 17.49
CA LEU A 139 14.06 -5.25 17.69
C LEU A 139 13.48 -5.97 18.90
N VAL A 140 13.12 -5.22 19.93
CA VAL A 140 12.56 -5.74 21.20
C VAL A 140 11.04 -5.80 21.10
N ASP A 141 10.45 -4.77 20.53
CA ASP A 141 9.00 -4.64 20.39
C ASP A 141 8.68 -3.72 19.21
N GLN A 142 7.55 -3.97 18.56
CA GLN A 142 7.04 -3.10 17.50
C GLN A 142 5.52 -3.03 17.60
N SER A 143 4.99 -1.83 17.44
CA SER A 143 3.57 -1.59 17.21
C SER A 143 3.42 -0.56 16.12
N TRP A 144 2.37 -0.69 15.33
CA TRP A 144 2.04 0.31 14.33
C TRP A 144 0.53 0.55 14.35
N SER A 145 0.16 1.78 14.04
CA SER A 145 -1.21 2.20 13.81
C SER A 145 -1.31 2.86 12.45
N CYS A 146 -2.47 2.67 11.83
CA CYS A 146 -2.81 3.24 10.54
C CYS A 146 -4.19 3.86 10.68
N GLY A 147 -4.31 5.11 10.30
CA GLY A 147 -5.55 5.86 10.40
C GLY A 147 -5.70 6.86 9.26
N PRO A 148 -6.90 7.44 9.08
CA PRO A 148 -7.04 8.60 8.21
C PRO A 148 -6.07 9.68 8.69
N ALA A 149 -5.40 10.36 7.75
CA ALA A 149 -4.52 11.45 8.15
C ALA A 149 -5.31 12.53 8.88
N ASP A 150 -4.83 12.94 10.07
CA ASP A 150 -5.51 14.00 10.81
C ASP A 150 -5.52 15.26 9.93
N ALA A 151 -6.71 15.84 9.72
CA ALA A 151 -6.80 17.12 9.03
C ALA A 151 -6.15 18.17 9.93
N ASP A 152 -4.93 18.62 9.57
CA ASP A 152 -4.20 19.69 10.25
C ASP A 152 -5.16 20.79 10.74
N THR A 153 -5.39 20.87 12.05
CA THR A 153 -6.07 21.99 12.73
C THR A 153 -5.10 23.04 13.19
#